data_AF-A0A9D4CPD2-F1
#
_entry.id   AF-A0A9D4CPD2-F1
#
_cell.length_a   1.000
_cell.length_b   1.000
_cell.length_c   1.000
_cell.angle_alpha   90.00
_cell.angle_beta   90.00
_cell.angle_gamma   90.00
#
_symmetry.space_group_name_H-M   'P 1'
#
loop_
_entity.id
_entity.type
_entity.pdbx_description
1 polymer ?
#
loop_
_entity_poly.entity_id
_entity_poly.type
_entity_poly.pdbx_seq_one_letter_code
_entity_poly.pdbx_strand_id
1 'polypeptide(L)'
;MKQYITCGYFVPHMKTLYVLLTSLVIGMLVNQLYLYRKGLQLPPTSVPSQLPHQATSDVADNSTTVVTAYFNLGSFSKGRVDYIYTPKNYDNWSEVFKYILNPVIVYTDSHEFADRMRNIRRNETTKIIVIQRNSTWAFNLRDRIFAIYSQKGYPKHHPNTVLPEYTCATIAKYDVLFRAAHDNTFNTHYFMWLDIGYFRDRTSTTPFRLNRPPNFNETMVAMNLIVFNANMSLPPAVIFKNNLLWIGAGIAFANRFTILAFGNQFRQAVEYFMSLSLMNAQQQIIYAMFSVEGRRALKLATEIQVYKPPTEYNWFYLGYLMLHEESP
;
A
#
# COMPACT_ATOMS: atom_id res chain seq x y z
N MET A 1 -20.24 -6.57 80.81
CA MET A 1 -18.96 -6.84 80.13
C MET A 1 -19.17 -6.50 78.66
N LYS A 2 -18.48 -5.48 78.14
CA LYS A 2 -18.72 -4.86 76.82
C LYS A 2 -18.14 -5.73 75.69
N GLN A 3 -18.87 -5.91 74.58
CA GLN A 3 -18.30 -6.37 73.31
C GLN A 3 -18.45 -5.28 72.25
N TYR A 4 -17.33 -4.94 71.62
CA TYR A 4 -17.16 -3.90 70.61
C TYR A 4 -17.30 -4.47 69.20
N ILE A 5 -17.82 -3.60 68.31
CA ILE A 5 -17.90 -3.69 66.85
C ILE A 5 -16.49 -3.58 66.22
N THR A 6 -16.21 -4.30 65.14
CA THR A 6 -15.50 -3.72 63.97
C THR A 6 -15.82 -4.46 62.67
N CYS A 7 -16.35 -3.69 61.71
CA CYS A 7 -16.48 -4.01 60.29
C CYS A 7 -15.14 -3.74 59.59
N GLY A 8 -14.68 -4.63 58.71
CA GLY A 8 -13.44 -4.50 57.95
C GLY A 8 -13.67 -4.78 56.47
N TYR A 9 -13.95 -3.73 55.69
CA TYR A 9 -13.78 -3.70 54.24
C TYR A 9 -12.33 -3.33 53.91
N PHE A 10 -11.65 -4.07 53.05
CA PHE A 10 -10.42 -3.59 52.41
C PHE A 10 -10.32 -4.04 50.95
N VAL A 11 -10.30 -3.05 50.06
CA VAL A 11 -10.18 -3.14 48.60
C VAL A 11 -8.70 -2.96 48.21
N PRO A 12 -7.99 -3.97 47.68
CA PRO A 12 -6.60 -3.79 47.24
C PRO A 12 -6.45 -3.40 45.76
N HIS A 13 -7.51 -3.42 44.94
CA HIS A 13 -7.36 -3.37 43.48
C HIS A 13 -7.41 -1.99 42.81
N MET A 14 -7.80 -0.92 43.51
CA MET A 14 -7.86 0.42 42.87
C MET A 14 -6.52 1.15 42.79
N LYS A 15 -5.56 0.87 43.68
CA LYS A 15 -4.27 1.59 43.68
C LYS A 15 -3.38 1.18 42.49
N THR A 16 -3.42 -0.09 42.09
CA THR A 16 -2.62 -0.61 40.97
C THR A 16 -3.11 -0.09 39.61
N LEU A 17 -4.43 0.07 39.45
CA LEU A 17 -5.02 0.61 38.22
C LEU A 17 -4.70 2.11 38.04
N TYR A 18 -4.69 2.87 39.13
CA TYR A 18 -4.35 4.29 39.10
C TYR A 18 -2.88 4.51 38.70
N VAL A 19 -1.96 3.71 39.22
CA VAL A 19 -0.51 3.79 38.88
C VAL A 19 -0.24 3.42 37.42
N LEU A 20 -0.97 2.44 36.87
CA LEU A 20 -0.86 2.07 35.45
C LEU A 20 -1.42 3.15 34.52
N LEU A 21 -2.56 3.75 34.86
CA LEU A 21 -3.16 4.85 34.10
C LEU A 21 -2.29 6.11 34.12
N THR A 22 -1.73 6.47 35.28
CA THR A 22 -0.81 7.62 35.36
C THR A 22 0.47 7.39 34.57
N SER A 23 1.01 6.17 34.58
CA SER A 23 2.23 5.84 33.81
C SER A 23 1.99 5.90 32.30
N LEU A 24 0.80 5.51 31.83
CA LEU A 24 0.43 5.56 30.42
C LEU A 24 0.22 7.00 29.93
N VAL A 25 -0.42 7.84 30.74
CA VAL A 25 -0.61 9.27 30.45
C VAL A 25 0.71 10.03 30.46
N ILE A 26 1.60 9.74 31.41
CA ILE A 26 2.95 10.34 31.47
C ILE A 26 3.78 9.89 30.25
N GLY A 27 3.71 8.62 29.87
CA GLY A 27 4.39 8.12 28.67
C GLY A 27 3.93 8.80 27.37
N MET A 28 2.61 9.04 27.24
CA MET A 28 2.05 9.77 26.09
C MET A 28 2.49 11.25 26.07
N LEU A 29 2.50 11.92 27.22
CA LEU A 29 2.94 13.32 27.34
C LEU A 29 4.43 13.47 27.07
N VAL A 30 5.27 12.56 27.56
CA VAL A 30 6.71 12.54 27.30
C VAL A 30 7.00 12.29 25.81
N ASN A 31 6.23 11.42 25.15
CA ASN A 31 6.36 11.19 23.71
C ASN A 31 5.93 12.43 22.89
N GLN A 32 4.84 13.11 23.27
CA GLN A 32 4.44 14.36 22.63
C GLN A 32 5.46 15.49 22.83
N LEU A 33 6.03 15.64 24.02
CA LEU A 33 7.10 16.60 24.31
C LEU A 33 8.39 16.26 23.57
N TYR A 34 8.72 14.98 23.40
CA TYR A 34 9.86 14.51 22.62
C TYR A 34 9.71 14.84 21.13
N LEU A 35 8.50 14.65 20.57
CA LEU A 35 8.18 15.02 19.19
C LEU A 35 8.23 16.55 18.99
N TYR A 36 7.74 17.32 19.95
CA TYR A 36 7.78 18.79 19.92
C TYR A 36 9.22 19.34 19.98
N ARG A 37 10.09 18.79 20.84
CA ARG A 37 11.50 19.22 20.98
C ARG A 37 12.38 18.90 19.77
N LYS A 38 12.05 17.87 19.00
CA LYS A 38 12.83 17.45 17.81
C LYS A 38 12.55 18.30 16.56
N GLY A 39 11.69 19.33 16.64
CA GLY A 39 11.35 20.15 15.47
C GLY A 39 10.61 19.39 14.38
N LEU A 40 10.11 18.18 14.67
CA LEU A 40 9.18 17.45 13.83
C LEU A 40 7.80 18.09 13.98
N GLN A 41 7.66 19.30 13.44
CA GLN A 41 6.33 19.83 13.14
C GLN A 41 5.67 18.84 12.18
N LEU A 42 4.62 18.17 12.63
CA LEU A 42 3.61 17.69 11.69
C LEU A 42 3.23 18.90 10.84
N PRO A 43 3.24 18.80 9.50
CA PRO A 43 2.81 19.90 8.67
C PRO A 43 1.42 20.35 9.15
N PRO A 44 1.14 21.66 9.16
CA PRO A 44 -0.14 22.17 9.62
C PRO A 44 -1.24 21.39 8.91
N THR A 45 -2.17 20.86 9.70
CA THR A 45 -3.44 20.27 9.24
C THR A 45 -4.32 21.40 8.70
N SER A 46 -3.89 22.06 7.63
CA SER A 46 -4.81 22.69 6.70
C SER A 46 -5.34 21.56 5.82
N VAL A 47 -6.40 20.90 6.27
CA VAL A 47 -7.36 20.30 5.35
C VAL A 47 -7.83 21.46 4.48
N PRO A 48 -7.64 21.45 3.15
CA PRO A 48 -8.38 22.37 2.30
C PRO A 48 -9.86 21.99 2.47
N SER A 49 -10.57 22.77 3.29
CA SER A 49 -12.02 22.77 3.25
C SER A 49 -12.38 23.27 1.86
N GLN A 50 -13.12 22.44 1.13
CA GLN A 50 -13.54 22.61 -0.27
C GLN A 50 -12.55 22.02 -1.28
N LEU A 51 -12.92 20.84 -1.80
CA LEU A 51 -12.57 20.45 -3.17
C LEU A 51 -12.91 21.64 -4.08
N PRO A 52 -11.99 22.12 -4.93
CA PRO A 52 -12.31 23.21 -5.85
C PRO A 52 -13.46 22.77 -6.74
N HIS A 53 -14.61 23.42 -6.55
CA HIS A 53 -15.68 23.43 -7.53
C HIS A 53 -15.11 23.98 -8.84
N GLN A 54 -15.19 23.16 -9.88
CA GLN A 54 -14.99 23.52 -11.29
C GLN A 54 -13.68 24.27 -11.58
N ALA A 55 -12.58 23.52 -11.68
CA ALA A 55 -11.53 23.88 -12.61
C ALA A 55 -12.03 23.61 -14.04
N THR A 56 -11.97 24.64 -14.86
CA THR A 56 -12.28 24.68 -16.28
C THR A 56 -11.64 23.52 -17.05
N SER A 57 -12.39 23.02 -18.04
CA SER A 57 -12.10 21.88 -18.89
C SER A 57 -10.81 22.02 -19.73
N ASP A 58 -9.66 21.72 -19.13
CA ASP A 58 -8.63 21.00 -19.85
C ASP A 58 -9.02 19.53 -19.76
N VAL A 59 -9.65 19.02 -20.83
CA VAL A 59 -10.12 17.64 -20.88
C VAL A 59 -8.89 16.74 -20.85
N ALA A 60 -8.50 16.32 -19.65
CA ALA A 60 -7.59 15.20 -19.48
C ALA A 60 -8.16 14.05 -20.32
N ASP A 61 -7.34 13.52 -21.23
CA ASP A 61 -7.75 12.41 -22.07
C ASP A 61 -8.24 11.28 -21.16
N ASN A 62 -9.36 10.63 -21.51
CA ASN A 62 -9.96 9.52 -20.76
C ASN A 62 -9.06 8.26 -20.76
N SER A 63 -7.81 8.40 -21.19
CA SER A 63 -6.76 7.41 -21.15
C SER A 63 -6.17 7.21 -19.76
N THR A 64 -5.44 6.11 -19.63
CA THR A 64 -4.84 5.63 -18.38
C THR A 64 -3.33 5.63 -18.50
N THR A 65 -2.65 6.32 -17.58
CA THR A 65 -1.21 6.13 -17.34
C THR A 65 -0.99 4.91 -16.46
N VAL A 66 -0.18 3.97 -16.95
CA VAL A 66 0.28 2.81 -16.17
C VAL A 66 1.56 3.18 -15.43
N VAL A 67 1.61 2.88 -14.14
CA VAL A 67 2.77 3.12 -13.28
C VAL A 67 3.26 1.79 -12.75
N THR A 68 4.56 1.56 -12.88
CA THR A 68 5.21 0.38 -12.34
C THR A 68 6.55 0.74 -11.71
N ALA A 69 7.10 -0.16 -10.89
CA ALA A 69 8.41 0.02 -10.30
C ALA A 69 9.15 -1.29 -10.10
N TYR A 70 10.47 -1.22 -10.26
CA TYR A 70 11.42 -2.28 -9.90
C TYR A 70 12.47 -1.73 -8.95
N PHE A 71 12.53 -2.27 -7.74
CA PHE A 71 13.63 -2.04 -6.81
C PHE A 71 14.47 -3.31 -6.71
N ASN A 72 15.77 -3.22 -6.98
CA ASN A 72 16.63 -4.40 -6.96
C ASN A 72 16.95 -4.83 -5.52
N LEU A 73 16.21 -5.84 -5.04
CA LEU A 73 16.38 -6.41 -3.70
C LEU A 73 17.30 -7.64 -3.69
N GLY A 74 17.91 -7.99 -4.82
CA GLY A 74 18.58 -9.28 -5.01
C GLY A 74 17.59 -10.45 -5.02
N SER A 75 18.02 -11.59 -4.48
CA SER A 75 17.21 -12.80 -4.41
C SER A 75 16.54 -12.95 -3.05
N PHE A 76 15.25 -13.28 -3.02
CA PHE A 76 14.50 -13.46 -1.76
C PHE A 76 13.35 -14.46 -1.90
N SER A 77 13.05 -15.18 -0.81
CA SER A 77 11.86 -16.05 -0.74
C SER A 77 10.62 -15.26 -0.34
N LYS A 78 9.47 -15.59 -0.93
CA LYS A 78 8.17 -15.01 -0.57
C LYS A 78 7.07 -16.05 -0.75
N GLY A 79 6.15 -16.13 0.22
CA GLY A 79 5.00 -17.04 0.17
C GLY A 79 5.37 -18.47 0.55
N ARG A 80 6.30 -19.11 -0.17
CA ARG A 80 6.82 -20.44 0.17
C ARG A 80 8.36 -20.39 0.20
N VAL A 81 8.98 -21.21 1.05
CA VAL A 81 10.44 -21.18 1.30
C VAL A 81 11.23 -21.55 0.04
N ASP A 82 10.68 -22.46 -0.78
CA ASP A 82 11.21 -22.97 -2.04
C ASP A 82 10.98 -22.04 -3.24
N TYR A 83 10.17 -20.99 -3.08
CA TYR A 83 9.87 -20.05 -4.16
C TYR A 83 10.72 -18.78 -4.04
N ILE A 84 11.82 -18.76 -4.79
CA ILE A 84 12.81 -17.68 -4.80
C ILE A 84 12.53 -16.71 -5.95
N TYR A 85 12.33 -15.45 -5.61
CA TYR A 85 12.31 -14.34 -6.56
C TYR A 85 13.74 -13.88 -6.80
N THR A 86 14.08 -13.64 -8.07
CA THR A 86 15.39 -13.19 -8.53
C THR A 86 15.24 -12.03 -9.50
N PRO A 87 16.29 -11.20 -9.71
CA PRO A 87 16.29 -10.17 -10.75
C PRO A 87 15.87 -10.72 -12.13
N LYS A 88 16.37 -11.91 -12.50
CA LYS A 88 16.04 -12.59 -13.76
C LYS A 88 14.54 -12.89 -13.90
N ASN A 89 13.83 -13.19 -12.80
CA ASN A 89 12.38 -13.35 -12.87
C ASN A 89 11.70 -12.05 -13.31
N TYR A 90 12.10 -10.92 -12.72
CA TYR A 90 11.56 -9.61 -13.07
C TYR A 90 11.95 -9.18 -14.48
N ASP A 91 13.16 -9.50 -14.93
CA ASP A 91 13.59 -9.28 -16.31
C ASP A 91 12.67 -10.01 -17.30
N ASN A 92 12.40 -11.29 -17.06
CA ASN A 92 11.50 -12.07 -17.91
C ASN A 92 10.06 -11.53 -17.87
N TRP A 93 9.54 -11.23 -16.68
CA TRP A 93 8.18 -10.74 -16.52
C TRP A 93 7.95 -9.37 -17.17
N SER A 94 8.98 -8.51 -17.17
CA SER A 94 8.92 -7.19 -17.79
C SER A 94 8.71 -7.23 -19.32
N GLU A 95 8.99 -8.34 -19.99
CA GLU A 95 8.82 -8.48 -21.45
C GLU A 95 7.38 -8.20 -21.90
N VAL A 96 6.37 -8.51 -21.07
CA VAL A 96 4.97 -8.24 -21.42
C VAL A 96 4.70 -6.75 -21.63
N PHE A 97 5.50 -5.88 -21.02
CA PHE A 97 5.33 -4.44 -21.18
C PHE A 97 5.58 -3.98 -22.63
N LYS A 98 6.23 -4.73 -23.51
CA LYS A 98 6.30 -4.31 -24.94
C LYS A 98 4.94 -4.31 -25.63
N TYR A 99 3.95 -5.01 -25.07
CA TYR A 99 2.61 -5.14 -25.65
C TYR A 99 1.59 -4.15 -25.05
N ILE A 100 1.96 -3.39 -24.01
CA ILE A 100 1.05 -2.43 -23.36
C ILE A 100 1.08 -1.10 -24.11
N LEU A 101 -0.01 -0.73 -24.77
CA LEU A 101 -0.12 0.49 -25.58
C LEU A 101 -0.43 1.76 -24.75
N ASN A 102 -0.73 1.62 -23.46
CA ASN A 102 -0.89 2.76 -22.56
C ASN A 102 0.43 3.53 -22.42
N PRO A 103 0.39 4.84 -22.11
CA PRO A 103 1.53 5.54 -21.55
C PRO A 103 2.02 4.86 -20.26
N VAL A 104 3.32 4.61 -20.14
CA VAL A 104 3.92 3.94 -18.97
C VAL A 104 4.92 4.84 -18.27
N ILE A 105 4.85 4.90 -16.94
CA ILE A 105 5.92 5.43 -16.08
C ILE A 105 6.57 4.27 -15.33
N VAL A 106 7.88 4.12 -15.50
CA VAL A 106 8.69 3.11 -14.78
C VAL A 106 9.58 3.82 -13.78
N TYR A 107 9.51 3.42 -12.52
CA TYR A 107 10.46 3.82 -11.49
C TYR A 107 11.43 2.68 -11.20
N THR A 108 12.73 2.96 -11.10
CA THR A 108 13.69 1.92 -10.69
C THR A 108 14.94 2.49 -10.05
N ASP A 109 15.58 1.72 -9.17
CA ASP A 109 16.91 2.00 -8.63
C ASP A 109 18.04 1.26 -9.38
N SER A 110 17.69 0.56 -10.47
CA SER A 110 18.63 -0.20 -11.29
C SER A 110 18.78 0.45 -12.68
N HIS A 111 19.99 0.91 -13.00
CA HIS A 111 20.32 1.40 -14.33
C HIS A 111 20.15 0.30 -15.40
N GLU A 112 20.54 -0.93 -15.09
CA GLU A 112 20.38 -2.09 -15.98
C GLU A 112 18.90 -2.34 -16.31
N PHE A 113 18.03 -2.32 -15.30
CA PHE A 113 16.59 -2.49 -15.52
C PHE A 113 15.98 -1.31 -16.28
N ALA A 114 16.47 -0.09 -16.04
CA ALA A 114 16.07 1.09 -16.79
C ALA A 114 16.42 0.95 -18.29
N ASP A 115 17.64 0.54 -18.61
CA ASP A 115 18.08 0.31 -20.00
C ASP A 115 17.27 -0.80 -20.67
N ARG A 116 16.99 -1.88 -19.94
CA ARG A 116 16.10 -2.94 -20.40
C ARG A 116 14.71 -2.40 -20.76
N MET A 117 14.09 -1.63 -19.87
CA MET A 117 12.76 -1.07 -20.12
C MET A 117 12.76 -0.06 -21.29
N ARG A 118 13.85 0.71 -21.47
CA ARG A 118 14.03 1.57 -22.66
C ARG A 118 14.00 0.74 -23.94
N ASN A 119 14.68 -0.41 -23.95
CA ASN A 119 14.71 -1.29 -25.11
C ASN A 119 13.35 -1.98 -25.35
N ILE A 120 12.73 -2.54 -24.30
CA ILE A 120 11.42 -3.21 -24.37
C ILE A 120 10.36 -2.26 -24.92
N ARG A 121 10.39 -0.98 -24.52
CA ARG A 121 9.37 0.02 -24.87
C ARG A 121 9.87 1.11 -25.82
N ARG A 122 10.88 0.83 -26.64
CA ARG A 122 11.54 1.83 -27.51
C ARG A 122 10.60 2.59 -28.46
N ASN A 123 9.47 1.98 -28.82
CA ASN A 123 8.47 2.52 -29.75
C ASN A 123 7.19 3.00 -29.05
N GLU A 124 7.12 2.90 -27.71
CA GLU A 124 5.91 3.16 -26.95
C GLU A 124 6.09 4.36 -26.02
N THR A 125 5.00 5.09 -25.77
CA THR A 125 5.02 6.27 -24.88
C THR A 125 5.42 5.86 -23.46
N THR A 126 6.63 6.24 -23.05
CA THR A 126 7.24 5.75 -21.79
C THR A 126 8.13 6.80 -21.14
N LYS A 127 7.98 6.99 -19.82
CA LYS A 127 8.92 7.75 -18.98
C LYS A 127 9.61 6.81 -18.01
N ILE A 128 10.93 6.76 -18.05
CA ILE A 128 11.74 5.91 -17.15
C ILE A 128 12.48 6.83 -16.18
N ILE A 129 12.28 6.61 -14.89
CA ILE A 129 12.81 7.43 -13.81
C ILE A 129 13.73 6.56 -12.96
N VAL A 130 15.03 6.79 -13.08
CA VAL A 130 16.01 6.18 -12.18
C VAL A 130 16.02 6.97 -10.88
N ILE A 131 15.69 6.30 -9.77
CA ILE A 131 15.57 6.90 -8.44
C ILE A 131 16.55 6.27 -7.47
N GLN A 132 17.09 7.10 -6.58
CA GLN A 132 17.82 6.60 -5.42
C GLN A 132 16.79 6.11 -4.40
N ARG A 133 16.59 4.79 -4.26
CA ARG A 133 15.51 4.26 -3.40
C ARG A 133 15.55 4.82 -1.97
N ASN A 134 16.75 5.00 -1.40
CA ASN A 134 16.94 5.51 -0.04
C ASN A 134 16.55 7.00 0.12
N SER A 135 16.24 7.73 -0.95
CA SER A 135 15.67 9.08 -0.86
C SER A 135 14.14 9.07 -0.86
N THR A 136 13.50 7.91 -1.01
CA THR A 136 12.04 7.77 -0.95
C THR A 136 11.54 7.68 0.49
N TRP A 137 10.32 8.17 0.73
CA TRP A 137 9.69 8.06 2.05
C TRP A 137 9.58 6.59 2.48
N ALA A 138 9.20 5.70 1.56
CA ALA A 138 8.98 4.29 1.86
C ALA A 138 10.25 3.57 2.34
N PHE A 139 11.40 3.79 1.70
CA PHE A 139 12.66 3.14 2.11
C PHE A 139 13.30 3.80 3.33
N ASN A 140 12.96 5.05 3.65
CA ASN A 140 13.34 5.67 4.92
C ASN A 140 12.66 5.01 6.14
N LEU A 141 11.63 4.17 5.92
CA LEU A 141 11.00 3.40 6.99
C LEU A 141 11.74 2.11 7.33
N ARG A 142 12.74 1.70 6.53
CA ARG A 142 13.42 0.40 6.60
C ARG A 142 13.81 0.00 8.03
N ASP A 143 14.52 0.86 8.74
CA ASP A 143 15.07 0.51 10.06
C ASP A 143 13.96 0.38 11.12
N ARG A 144 12.90 1.17 11.01
CA ARG A 144 11.71 1.04 11.86
C ARG A 144 10.96 -0.26 11.56
N ILE A 145 10.85 -0.64 10.29
CA ILE A 145 10.24 -1.91 9.87
C ILE A 145 11.08 -3.09 10.38
N PHE A 146 12.40 -3.02 10.25
CA PHE A 146 13.33 -4.01 10.79
C PHE A 146 13.17 -4.16 12.31
N ALA A 147 13.06 -3.06 13.05
CA ALA A 147 12.82 -3.10 14.49
C ALA A 147 11.49 -3.79 14.84
N ILE A 148 10.43 -3.54 14.06
CA ILE A 148 9.14 -4.21 14.24
C ILE A 148 9.25 -5.72 13.99
N TYR A 149 9.92 -6.13 12.91
CA TYR A 149 10.14 -7.55 12.59
C TYR A 149 11.08 -8.26 13.57
N SER A 150 11.90 -7.51 14.31
CA SER A 150 12.80 -8.07 15.33
C SER A 150 12.10 -8.36 16.66
N GLN A 151 10.81 -8.04 16.79
CA GLN A 151 10.04 -8.34 18.00
C GLN A 151 9.84 -9.85 18.19
N LYS A 152 9.89 -10.33 19.44
CA LYS A 152 9.66 -11.75 19.75
C LYS A 152 8.28 -12.20 19.27
N GLY A 153 8.25 -13.24 18.43
CA GLY A 153 7.02 -13.82 17.89
C GLY A 153 6.37 -13.01 16.75
N TYR A 154 7.14 -12.12 16.11
CA TYR A 154 6.68 -11.31 14.99
C TYR A 154 7.54 -11.55 13.73
N PRO A 155 6.94 -11.77 12.55
CA PRO A 155 5.56 -12.20 12.35
C PRO A 155 5.30 -13.60 12.91
N LYS A 156 4.04 -13.94 13.21
CA LYS A 156 3.69 -15.26 13.79
C LYS A 156 3.81 -16.39 12.76
N HIS A 157 3.61 -16.10 11.48
CA HIS A 157 3.62 -17.08 10.40
C HIS A 157 4.59 -16.64 9.29
N HIS A 158 5.63 -17.44 9.07
CA HIS A 158 6.33 -17.48 7.79
C HIS A 158 5.51 -18.33 6.79
N PRO A 159 5.52 -18.04 5.48
CA PRO A 159 6.20 -16.95 4.79
C PRO A 159 5.23 -15.91 4.19
N ASN A 160 5.20 -14.70 4.75
CA ASN A 160 5.39 -13.49 3.96
C ASN A 160 6.73 -12.92 4.40
N THR A 161 7.53 -12.42 3.46
CA THR A 161 8.96 -12.15 3.71
C THR A 161 9.15 -11.19 4.89
N VAL A 162 10.15 -11.49 5.73
CA VAL A 162 10.61 -10.62 6.82
C VAL A 162 11.70 -9.66 6.35
N LEU A 163 11.95 -9.59 5.04
CA LEU A 163 12.90 -8.65 4.45
C LEU A 163 12.30 -7.23 4.53
N PRO A 164 12.85 -6.31 5.35
CA PRO A 164 12.30 -4.97 5.49
C PRO A 164 12.24 -4.21 4.16
N GLU A 165 13.24 -4.40 3.30
CA GLU A 165 13.34 -3.78 1.99
C GLU A 165 12.21 -4.21 1.05
N TYR A 166 11.73 -5.46 1.17
CA TYR A 166 10.57 -5.90 0.42
C TYR A 166 9.32 -5.12 0.85
N THR A 167 9.09 -4.98 2.16
CA THR A 167 7.98 -4.18 2.66
C THR A 167 8.10 -2.72 2.21
N CYS A 168 9.30 -2.14 2.25
CA CYS A 168 9.57 -0.81 1.70
C CYS A 168 9.18 -0.72 0.22
N ALA A 169 9.60 -1.68 -0.61
CA ALA A 169 9.24 -1.74 -2.02
C ALA A 169 7.72 -1.85 -2.23
N THR A 170 7.01 -2.59 -1.39
CA THR A 170 5.55 -2.68 -1.48
C THR A 170 4.81 -1.40 -1.09
N ILE A 171 5.33 -0.67 -0.11
CA ILE A 171 4.81 0.64 0.31
C ILE A 171 5.13 1.69 -0.76
N ALA A 172 6.31 1.61 -1.37
CA ALA A 172 6.77 2.53 -2.40
C ALA A 172 5.84 2.58 -3.62
N LYS A 173 5.06 1.52 -3.88
CA LYS A 173 4.02 1.48 -4.93
C LYS A 173 3.10 2.71 -4.87
N TYR A 174 2.58 3.03 -3.69
CA TYR A 174 1.67 4.15 -3.50
C TYR A 174 2.41 5.50 -3.42
N ASP A 175 3.70 5.51 -3.07
CA ASP A 175 4.53 6.72 -3.17
C ASP A 175 4.73 7.11 -4.64
N VAL A 176 5.19 6.18 -5.48
CA VAL A 176 5.46 6.46 -6.89
C VAL A 176 4.18 6.64 -7.72
N LEU A 177 3.09 5.94 -7.38
CA LEU A 177 1.79 6.16 -7.99
C LEU A 177 1.26 7.56 -7.67
N PHE A 178 1.40 8.01 -6.42
CA PHE A 178 1.04 9.37 -6.01
C PHE A 178 1.86 10.41 -6.79
N ARG A 179 3.19 10.24 -6.90
CA ARG A 179 4.07 11.16 -7.65
C ARG A 179 3.67 11.22 -9.13
N ALA A 180 3.44 10.07 -9.75
CA ALA A 180 3.00 10.00 -11.14
C ALA A 180 1.66 10.73 -11.37
N ALA A 181 0.67 10.52 -10.49
CA ALA A 181 -0.61 11.21 -10.56
C ALA A 181 -0.47 12.72 -10.31
N HIS A 182 0.41 13.11 -9.40
CA HIS A 182 0.68 14.50 -9.10
C HIS A 182 1.25 15.22 -10.33
N ASP A 183 2.35 14.67 -10.87
CA ASP A 183 3.10 15.25 -11.99
C ASP A 183 2.33 15.18 -13.31
N ASN A 184 1.48 14.16 -13.48
CA ASN A 184 0.62 13.94 -14.64
C ASN A 184 1.29 14.21 -16.00
N THR A 185 2.51 13.66 -16.19
CA THR A 185 3.36 13.99 -17.34
C THR A 185 2.70 13.72 -18.70
N PHE A 186 1.76 12.77 -18.78
CA PHE A 186 1.05 12.43 -20.03
C PHE A 186 -0.35 13.04 -20.12
N ASN A 187 -0.73 13.93 -19.18
CA ASN A 187 -2.04 14.58 -19.13
C ASN A 187 -3.24 13.61 -19.21
N THR A 188 -3.15 12.49 -18.47
CA THR A 188 -4.19 11.44 -18.47
C THR A 188 -5.17 11.61 -17.32
N HIS A 189 -6.41 11.18 -17.51
CA HIS A 189 -7.42 11.21 -16.45
C HIS A 189 -7.23 10.11 -15.40
N TYR A 190 -6.85 8.91 -15.83
CA TYR A 190 -6.72 7.73 -14.97
C TYR A 190 -5.27 7.32 -14.72
N PHE A 191 -5.05 6.74 -13.55
CA PHE A 191 -3.76 6.21 -13.13
C PHE A 191 -3.92 4.80 -12.59
N MET A 192 -2.99 3.94 -12.96
CA MET A 192 -2.99 2.55 -12.55
C MET A 192 -1.63 2.11 -12.06
N TRP A 193 -1.57 1.56 -10.84
CA TRP A 193 -0.44 0.72 -10.45
C TRP A 193 -0.55 -0.64 -11.15
N LEU A 194 0.56 -1.14 -11.71
CA LEU A 194 0.66 -2.48 -12.27
C LEU A 194 1.98 -3.14 -11.85
N ASP A 195 1.90 -4.28 -11.17
CA ASP A 195 3.08 -5.09 -10.86
C ASP A 195 3.74 -5.58 -12.15
N ILE A 196 5.09 -5.58 -12.19
CA ILE A 196 5.85 -6.06 -13.35
C ILE A 196 5.47 -7.50 -13.73
N GLY A 197 5.23 -8.34 -12.72
CA GLY A 197 4.80 -9.73 -12.90
C GLY A 197 3.29 -9.94 -12.95
N TYR A 198 2.48 -8.92 -13.21
CA TYR A 198 1.01 -9.05 -13.20
C TYR A 198 0.51 -9.94 -14.34
N PHE A 199 1.10 -9.82 -15.53
CA PHE A 199 0.74 -10.60 -16.71
C PHE A 199 1.77 -11.70 -17.02
N ARG A 200 2.50 -12.20 -16.02
CA ARG A 200 3.62 -13.16 -16.20
C ARG A 200 3.22 -14.48 -16.86
N ASP A 201 1.95 -14.86 -16.78
CA ASP A 201 1.40 -16.09 -17.34
C ASP A 201 0.71 -15.85 -18.71
N ARG A 202 0.73 -14.61 -19.22
CA ARG A 202 0.16 -14.28 -20.54
C ARG A 202 1.06 -14.82 -21.66
N THR A 203 0.47 -15.59 -22.56
CA THR A 203 1.15 -16.16 -23.74
C THR A 203 0.84 -15.42 -25.04
N SER A 204 -0.29 -14.71 -25.12
CA SER A 204 -0.64 -13.86 -26.27
C SER A 204 0.43 -12.78 -26.48
N THR A 205 0.68 -12.45 -27.75
CA THR A 205 1.61 -11.39 -28.17
C THR A 205 0.89 -10.22 -28.83
N THR A 206 -0.45 -10.24 -28.86
CA THR A 206 -1.25 -9.13 -29.38
C THR A 206 -1.03 -7.90 -28.49
N PRO A 207 -0.76 -6.71 -29.06
CA PRO A 207 -0.77 -5.47 -28.31
C PRO A 207 -2.13 -5.21 -27.65
N PHE A 208 -2.14 -4.57 -26.49
CA PHE A 208 -3.37 -4.34 -25.73
C PHE A 208 -3.33 -3.03 -24.94
N ARG A 209 -4.53 -2.53 -24.63
CA ARG A 209 -4.76 -1.42 -23.70
C ARG A 209 -5.42 -1.92 -22.43
N LEU A 210 -5.09 -1.25 -21.33
CA LEU A 210 -5.75 -1.43 -20.03
C LEU A 210 -6.73 -0.27 -19.86
N ASN A 211 -8.00 -0.60 -20.08
CA ASN A 211 -9.12 0.33 -20.05
C ASN A 211 -9.72 0.41 -18.64
N ARG A 212 -10.58 1.41 -18.42
CA ARG A 212 -11.36 1.51 -17.20
C ARG A 212 -12.17 0.22 -16.98
N PRO A 213 -12.17 -0.36 -15.77
CA PRO A 213 -12.96 -1.55 -15.51
C PRO A 213 -14.47 -1.25 -15.61
N PRO A 214 -15.30 -2.24 -15.92
CA PRO A 214 -16.75 -2.04 -16.03
C PRO A 214 -17.33 -1.57 -14.69
N ASN A 215 -18.36 -0.72 -14.76
CA ASN A 215 -19.09 -0.17 -13.61
C ASN A 215 -18.19 0.49 -12.55
N PHE A 216 -17.07 1.10 -12.96
CA PHE A 216 -16.15 1.77 -12.07
C PHE A 216 -16.76 3.05 -11.46
N ASN A 217 -16.66 3.17 -10.14
CA ASN A 217 -16.97 4.40 -9.41
C ASN A 217 -15.72 5.27 -9.29
N GLU A 218 -15.74 6.43 -9.95
CA GLU A 218 -14.59 7.34 -10.03
C GLU A 218 -14.14 7.89 -8.67
N THR A 219 -15.01 7.87 -7.66
CA THR A 219 -14.66 8.31 -6.29
C THR A 219 -13.92 7.27 -5.46
N MET A 220 -13.70 6.07 -6.00
CA MET A 220 -13.10 4.93 -5.29
C MET A 220 -11.86 4.40 -6.00
N VAL A 221 -11.01 3.67 -5.27
CA VAL A 221 -9.89 2.94 -5.88
C VAL A 221 -10.34 1.51 -6.22
N ALA A 222 -10.25 1.13 -7.50
CA ALA A 222 -10.51 -0.23 -7.96
C ALA A 222 -9.35 -1.15 -7.55
N MET A 223 -9.68 -2.26 -6.89
CA MET A 223 -8.72 -3.29 -6.48
C MET A 223 -9.29 -4.70 -6.67
N ASN A 224 -8.41 -5.69 -6.78
CA ASN A 224 -8.78 -7.08 -6.97
C ASN A 224 -9.16 -7.74 -5.64
N LEU A 225 -10.34 -8.36 -5.54
CA LEU A 225 -10.71 -9.18 -4.38
C LEU A 225 -10.05 -10.56 -4.48
N ILE A 226 -9.44 -11.04 -3.39
CA ILE A 226 -8.83 -12.38 -3.36
C ILE A 226 -9.43 -13.31 -2.30
N VAL A 227 -10.03 -12.77 -1.24
CA VAL A 227 -10.74 -13.53 -0.20
C VAL A 227 -12.16 -12.97 -0.07
N PHE A 228 -13.17 -13.78 -0.35
CA PHE A 228 -14.57 -13.35 -0.49
C PHE A 228 -15.20 -12.95 0.84
N ASN A 229 -14.86 -13.66 1.91
CA ASN A 229 -15.46 -13.51 3.23
C ASN A 229 -14.44 -13.03 4.27
N ALA A 230 -13.59 -12.07 3.89
CA ALA A 230 -12.64 -11.47 4.81
C ALA A 230 -13.39 -10.80 5.98
N ASN A 231 -13.03 -11.17 7.22
CA ASN A 231 -13.68 -10.64 8.42
C ASN A 231 -13.17 -9.23 8.77
N MET A 232 -13.94 -8.21 8.40
CA MET A 232 -13.63 -6.80 8.67
C MET A 232 -13.66 -6.42 10.16
N SER A 233 -14.15 -7.28 11.05
CA SER A 233 -14.16 -7.04 12.49
C SER A 233 -12.85 -7.45 13.17
N LEU A 234 -11.90 -8.05 12.44
CA LEU A 234 -10.62 -8.44 13.02
C LEU A 234 -9.78 -7.21 13.42
N PRO A 235 -9.16 -7.21 14.61
CA PRO A 235 -8.23 -6.16 14.99
C PRO A 235 -7.02 -6.12 14.05
N PRO A 236 -6.43 -4.93 13.76
CA PRO A 236 -5.23 -4.79 12.97
C PRO A 236 -4.11 -5.73 13.43
N ALA A 237 -3.86 -5.84 14.73
CA ALA A 237 -2.84 -6.74 15.26
C ALA A 237 -3.02 -8.20 14.82
N VAL A 238 -4.27 -8.68 14.70
CA VAL A 238 -4.58 -10.03 14.21
C VAL A 238 -4.30 -10.13 12.70
N ILE A 239 -4.71 -9.12 11.92
CA ILE A 239 -4.48 -9.06 10.47
C ILE A 239 -2.98 -9.10 10.16
N PHE A 240 -2.20 -8.23 10.80
CA PHE A 240 -0.76 -8.11 10.59
C PHE A 240 0.00 -9.36 11.04
N LYS A 241 -0.20 -9.81 12.29
CA LYS A 241 0.57 -10.91 12.89
C LYS A 241 0.27 -12.25 12.23
N ASN A 242 -0.98 -12.48 11.81
CA ASN A 242 -1.38 -13.73 11.14
C ASN A 242 -1.31 -13.64 9.62
N ASN A 243 -0.81 -12.53 9.08
CA ASN A 243 -0.58 -12.37 7.65
C ASN A 243 -1.85 -12.55 6.79
N LEU A 244 -2.97 -12.01 7.27
CA LEU A 244 -4.26 -12.22 6.63
C LEU A 244 -4.39 -11.38 5.36
N LEU A 245 -5.19 -11.89 4.43
CA LEU A 245 -5.38 -11.33 3.10
C LEU A 245 -6.85 -10.99 2.85
N TRP A 246 -7.08 -9.97 2.03
CA TRP A 246 -8.41 -9.57 1.56
C TRP A 246 -8.37 -9.16 0.08
N ILE A 247 -7.41 -8.30 -0.28
CA ILE A 247 -7.23 -7.77 -1.63
C ILE A 247 -5.87 -8.13 -2.24
N GLY A 248 -5.86 -8.29 -3.56
CA GLY A 248 -4.66 -8.38 -4.38
C GLY A 248 -4.13 -6.98 -4.69
N ALA A 249 -2.91 -6.67 -4.25
CA ALA A 249 -2.28 -5.36 -4.46
C ALA A 249 -1.30 -5.34 -5.66
N GLY A 250 -1.55 -6.22 -6.64
CA GLY A 250 -0.81 -6.26 -7.90
C GLY A 250 -1.31 -5.22 -8.91
N ILE A 251 -2.51 -4.70 -8.69
CA ILE A 251 -3.14 -3.66 -9.50
C ILE A 251 -3.92 -2.72 -8.58
N ALA A 252 -3.93 -1.44 -8.89
CA ALA A 252 -4.84 -0.45 -8.29
C ALA A 252 -5.14 0.62 -9.33
N PHE A 253 -6.41 0.98 -9.51
CA PHE A 253 -6.83 1.91 -10.57
C PHE A 253 -7.78 2.97 -10.00
N ALA A 254 -7.55 4.24 -10.32
CA ALA A 254 -8.52 5.30 -10.07
C ALA A 254 -8.26 6.52 -10.95
N ASN A 255 -9.15 7.52 -10.88
CA ASN A 255 -8.82 8.84 -11.45
C ASN A 255 -7.69 9.51 -10.65
N ARG A 256 -7.07 10.52 -11.26
CA ARG A 256 -5.96 11.27 -10.69
C ARG A 256 -6.21 11.74 -9.25
N PHE A 257 -7.34 12.40 -8.98
CA PHE A 257 -7.62 13.00 -7.69
C PHE A 257 -7.86 11.94 -6.61
N THR A 258 -8.54 10.85 -6.95
CA THR A 258 -8.75 9.71 -6.08
C THR A 258 -7.43 9.02 -5.73
N ILE A 259 -6.49 8.87 -6.69
CA ILE A 259 -5.14 8.37 -6.40
C ILE A 259 -4.37 9.28 -5.44
N LEU A 260 -4.44 10.60 -5.62
CA LEU A 260 -3.78 11.56 -4.73
C LEU A 260 -4.34 11.47 -3.31
N ALA A 261 -5.66 11.46 -3.16
CA ALA A 261 -6.33 11.32 -1.87
C ALA A 261 -5.98 9.98 -1.19
N PHE A 262 -6.06 8.88 -1.93
CA PHE A 262 -5.74 7.56 -1.41
C PHE A 262 -4.26 7.44 -1.02
N GLY A 263 -3.33 7.98 -1.81
CA GLY A 263 -1.90 7.97 -1.50
C GLY A 263 -1.58 8.66 -0.18
N ASN A 264 -2.20 9.81 0.09
CA ASN A 264 -2.07 10.52 1.37
C ASN A 264 -2.66 9.70 2.54
N GLN A 265 -3.86 9.15 2.35
CA GLN A 265 -4.51 8.30 3.35
C GLN A 265 -3.69 7.04 3.66
N PHE A 266 -3.11 6.41 2.64
CA PHE A 266 -2.25 5.24 2.79
C PHE A 266 -0.98 5.57 3.58
N ARG A 267 -0.32 6.71 3.33
CA ARG A 267 0.83 7.17 4.12
C ARG A 267 0.47 7.36 5.59
N GLN A 268 -0.67 7.98 5.87
CA GLN A 268 -1.17 8.16 7.25
C GLN A 268 -1.42 6.81 7.93
N ALA A 269 -2.01 5.85 7.20
CA ALA A 269 -2.23 4.50 7.70
C ALA A 269 -0.94 3.77 8.03
N VAL A 270 0.08 3.87 7.18
CA VAL A 270 1.41 3.30 7.43
C VAL A 270 1.98 3.84 8.74
N GLU A 271 2.03 5.16 8.91
CA GLU A 271 2.56 5.77 10.13
C GLU A 271 1.75 5.40 11.38
N TYR A 272 0.42 5.37 11.26
CA TYR A 272 -0.47 4.94 12.33
C TYR A 272 -0.16 3.51 12.79
N PHE A 273 -0.14 2.54 11.88
CA PHE A 273 0.13 1.14 12.25
C PHE A 273 1.57 0.95 12.75
N MET A 274 2.55 1.68 12.20
CA MET A 274 3.91 1.69 12.74
C MET A 274 3.96 2.20 14.18
N SER A 275 3.16 3.21 14.54
CA SER A 275 3.06 3.71 15.91
C SER A 275 2.53 2.66 16.89
N LEU A 276 1.78 1.67 16.38
CA LEU A 276 1.30 0.51 17.13
C LEU A 276 2.26 -0.68 17.07
N SER A 277 3.47 -0.49 16.52
CA SER A 277 4.47 -1.54 16.28
C SER A 277 3.92 -2.68 15.39
N LEU A 278 3.05 -2.34 14.44
CA LEU A 278 2.48 -3.26 13.46
C LEU A 278 2.99 -2.91 12.06
N MET A 279 3.53 -3.91 11.38
CA MET A 279 3.94 -3.79 9.98
C MET A 279 3.89 -5.13 9.25
N ASN A 280 3.57 -5.08 7.96
CA ASN A 280 3.66 -6.19 7.00
C ASN A 280 3.58 -5.56 5.60
N ALA A 281 3.43 -6.35 4.54
CA ALA A 281 3.24 -5.84 3.19
C ALA A 281 2.00 -4.93 3.07
N GLN A 282 1.96 -4.11 2.02
CA GLN A 282 0.89 -3.16 1.72
C GLN A 282 -0.53 -3.77 1.75
N GLN A 283 -0.67 -5.07 1.47
CA GLN A 283 -1.96 -5.76 1.49
C GLN A 283 -2.57 -5.84 2.90
N GLN A 284 -1.75 -6.13 3.91
CA GLN A 284 -2.20 -6.15 5.31
C GLN A 284 -2.49 -4.74 5.81
N ILE A 285 -1.71 -3.74 5.36
CA ILE A 285 -1.98 -2.33 5.66
C ILE A 285 -3.36 -1.96 5.13
N ILE A 286 -3.67 -2.26 3.87
CA ILE A 286 -4.97 -1.95 3.26
C ILE A 286 -6.09 -2.72 3.96
N TYR A 287 -5.91 -4.01 4.25
CA TYR A 287 -6.93 -4.76 4.98
C TYR A 287 -7.18 -4.15 6.37
N ALA A 288 -6.12 -3.80 7.10
CA ALA A 288 -6.24 -3.15 8.39
C ALA A 288 -6.85 -1.75 8.31
N MET A 289 -6.61 -0.97 7.24
CA MET A 289 -7.25 0.34 7.03
C MET A 289 -8.78 0.20 7.01
N PHE A 290 -9.27 -0.79 6.28
CA PHE A 290 -10.69 -0.97 6.00
C PHE A 290 -11.42 -1.89 7.00
N SER A 291 -10.72 -2.40 8.01
CA SER A 291 -11.35 -3.06 9.15
C SER A 291 -12.16 -2.07 9.99
N VAL A 292 -13.06 -2.56 10.85
CA VAL A 292 -13.89 -1.72 11.74
C VAL A 292 -13.03 -0.80 12.61
N GLU A 293 -11.94 -1.33 13.18
CA GLU A 293 -11.03 -0.56 14.00
C GLU A 293 -10.21 0.44 13.18
N GLY A 294 -9.71 0.02 12.01
CA GLY A 294 -8.98 0.90 11.10
C GLY A 294 -9.81 2.08 10.63
N ARG A 295 -11.05 1.84 10.21
CA ARG A 295 -11.99 2.90 9.80
C ARG A 295 -12.25 3.89 10.91
N ARG A 296 -12.44 3.40 12.15
CA ARG A 296 -12.65 4.25 13.33
C ARG A 296 -11.44 5.12 13.62
N ALA A 297 -10.24 4.56 13.53
CA ALA A 297 -9.00 5.27 13.86
C ALA A 297 -8.58 6.27 12.77
N LEU A 298 -8.66 5.87 11.51
CA LEU A 298 -8.11 6.62 10.37
C LEU A 298 -9.11 7.56 9.71
N LYS A 299 -10.42 7.40 9.95
CA LYS A 299 -11.49 8.22 9.35
C LYS A 299 -11.33 8.36 7.84
N LEU A 300 -11.29 7.22 7.16
CA LEU A 300 -11.01 7.16 5.72
C LEU A 300 -11.99 8.03 4.92
N ALA A 301 -11.46 8.83 4.00
CA ALA A 301 -12.23 9.65 3.07
C ALA A 301 -12.35 9.00 1.69
N THR A 302 -11.37 8.18 1.30
CA THR A 302 -11.36 7.47 0.02
C THR A 302 -11.61 5.98 0.24
N GLU A 303 -12.67 5.48 -0.39
CA GLU A 303 -13.08 4.08 -0.36
C GLU A 303 -12.42 3.25 -1.47
N ILE A 304 -12.52 1.93 -1.35
CA ILE A 304 -12.12 1.00 -2.42
C ILE A 304 -13.33 0.26 -3.01
N GLN A 305 -13.33 0.11 -4.33
CA GLN A 305 -14.24 -0.76 -5.05
C GLN A 305 -13.51 -2.07 -5.34
N VAL A 306 -13.99 -3.17 -4.78
CA VAL A 306 -13.39 -4.49 -4.98
C VAL A 306 -14.05 -5.23 -6.15
N TYR A 307 -13.22 -5.79 -7.02
CA TYR A 307 -13.67 -6.60 -8.16
C TYR A 307 -13.55 -8.08 -7.82
N LYS A 308 -14.70 -8.77 -7.79
CA LYS A 308 -14.79 -10.17 -7.37
C LYS A 308 -14.57 -11.11 -8.56
N PRO A 309 -13.49 -11.93 -8.56
CA PRO A 309 -13.31 -12.99 -9.55
C PRO A 309 -14.33 -14.14 -9.39
N PRO A 310 -14.45 -15.04 -10.38
CA PRO A 310 -15.23 -16.27 -10.24
C PRO A 310 -14.73 -17.21 -9.12
N THR A 311 -13.42 -17.19 -8.83
CA THR A 311 -12.77 -18.05 -7.83
C THR A 311 -11.88 -17.24 -6.89
N GLU A 312 -11.80 -17.65 -5.62
CA GLU A 312 -10.86 -17.05 -4.66
C GLU A 312 -9.41 -17.22 -5.12
N TYR A 313 -8.53 -16.33 -4.66
CA TYR A 313 -7.10 -16.29 -5.03
C TYR A 313 -6.80 -16.12 -6.52
N ASN A 314 -7.77 -15.68 -7.34
CA ASN A 314 -7.46 -15.18 -8.67
C ASN A 314 -6.82 -13.79 -8.57
N TRP A 315 -5.48 -13.76 -8.53
CA TRP A 315 -4.68 -12.56 -8.32
C TRP A 315 -4.72 -11.53 -9.45
N PHE A 316 -5.11 -11.98 -10.65
CA PHE A 316 -4.95 -11.20 -11.90
C PHE A 316 -6.25 -10.73 -12.53
N TYR A 317 -7.39 -11.10 -11.93
CA TYR A 317 -8.70 -10.93 -12.54
C TYR A 317 -8.99 -9.50 -12.98
N LEU A 318 -8.77 -8.50 -12.11
CA LEU A 318 -9.04 -7.11 -12.47
C LEU A 318 -8.23 -6.63 -13.69
N GLY A 319 -6.94 -6.98 -13.80
CA GLY A 319 -6.17 -6.57 -14.98
C GLY A 319 -6.64 -7.26 -16.27
N TYR A 320 -7.06 -8.52 -16.22
CA TYR A 320 -7.67 -9.19 -17.38
C TYR A 320 -9.06 -8.64 -17.72
N LEU A 321 -9.83 -8.19 -16.72
CA LEU A 321 -11.11 -7.53 -16.93
C LEU A 321 -10.96 -6.17 -17.64
N MET A 322 -9.82 -5.50 -17.41
CA MET A 322 -9.46 -4.21 -18.03
C MET A 322 -8.80 -4.36 -19.41
N LEU A 323 -8.34 -5.57 -19.75
CA LEU A 323 -7.54 -5.82 -20.94
C LEU A 323 -8.42 -5.81 -22.19
N HIS A 324 -8.05 -4.95 -23.15
CA HIS A 324 -8.62 -4.87 -24.48
C HIS A 324 -7.51 -5.08 -25.51
N GLU A 325 -7.57 -6.20 -26.24
CA GLU A 325 -6.63 -6.49 -27.32
C GLU A 325 -6.97 -5.63 -28.55
N GLU A 326 -5.98 -4.95 -29.11
CA GLU A 326 -6.17 -4.21 -30.35
C GLU A 326 -5.99 -5.20 -31.52
N SER A 327 -6.98 -5.25 -32.42
CA SER A 327 -6.85 -6.05 -33.64
C SER A 327 -5.74 -5.47 -34.53
N PRO A 328 -4.98 -6.32 -35.25
CA PRO A 328 -3.89 -5.88 -36.13
C PRO A 328 -4.28 -4.85 -37.18
#